data_AF-A0A2D9X321-F1
#
_entry.id   AF-A0A2D9X321-F1
#
_cell.length_a   1.000
_cell.length_b   1.000
_cell.length_c   1.000
_cell.angle_alpha   90.00
_cell.angle_beta   90.00
_cell.angle_gamma   90.00
#
_symmetry.space_group_name_H-M   'P 1'
#
loop_
_entity.id
_entity.type
_entity.pdbx_description
1 polymer ?
#
loop_
_entity_poly.entity_id
_entity_poly.type
_entity_poly.pdbx_seq_one_letter_code
_entity_poly.pdbx_strand_id
1 'polypeptide(L)'
;MGYISFLFWFILSSFLFSQPYFHDFPDDGTRELAYSVNAYHEHALKSMDYIIHSNSPGYIRLGVANHRLYNEPDGKHLVVGVHNHKWIEGTPVETGNSLHFCINGGHRSFFTVLLDNGLVGYTRDGRFRVSYDNVLVTLSGNYPVLGLNGIIKLPKRGHYTINRKGGFFVDSDFVDTFQITSFQYFEDMNLYLEALSPTFFILTKAIETIEGFKHYSVLQGFVTQANTFRSYDSKWYRAYHDASINSLFKLIEYRRKVFNTIN
;
A
#
# COMPACT_ATOMS: atom_id res chain seq x y z
N MET A 1 -52.15 -15.78 -54.81
CA MET A 1 -51.58 -17.07 -55.27
C MET A 1 -50.11 -17.07 -54.86
N GLY A 2 -49.61 -17.76 -53.84
CA GLY A 2 -50.14 -18.71 -52.87
C GLY A 2 -49.11 -18.91 -51.73
N TYR A 3 -49.65 -19.30 -50.57
CA TYR A 3 -49.11 -19.93 -49.34
C TYR A 3 -47.87 -20.87 -49.50
N ILE A 4 -47.08 -21.34 -48.51
CA ILE A 4 -46.90 -21.28 -47.03
C ILE A 4 -45.63 -22.12 -46.68
N SER A 5 -44.97 -21.82 -45.55
CA SER A 5 -44.07 -22.68 -44.72
C SER A 5 -42.70 -23.13 -45.26
N PHE A 6 -41.66 -23.42 -44.45
CA PHE A 6 -41.61 -23.80 -43.03
C PHE A 6 -40.29 -23.30 -42.38
N LEU A 7 -40.38 -22.95 -41.10
CA LEU A 7 -39.30 -22.76 -40.12
C LEU A 7 -38.24 -23.87 -40.16
N PHE A 8 -36.95 -23.53 -39.96
CA PHE A 8 -36.15 -24.28 -38.99
C PHE A 8 -35.10 -23.37 -38.31
N TRP A 9 -35.06 -23.53 -37.01
CA TRP A 9 -34.40 -22.74 -35.98
C TRP A 9 -33.00 -23.29 -35.76
N PHE A 10 -31.98 -22.45 -35.63
CA PHE A 10 -30.88 -22.72 -34.69
C PHE A 10 -30.19 -21.40 -34.33
N ILE A 11 -30.62 -20.84 -33.20
CA ILE A 11 -29.83 -19.87 -32.44
C ILE A 11 -28.69 -20.69 -31.83
N LEU A 12 -27.51 -20.66 -32.44
CA LEU A 12 -26.30 -21.05 -31.73
C LEU A 12 -25.87 -19.87 -30.85
N SER A 13 -26.35 -19.87 -29.62
CA SER A 13 -25.67 -19.20 -28.51
C SER A 13 -24.30 -19.87 -28.36
N SER A 14 -23.26 -19.27 -28.95
CA SER A 14 -21.88 -19.60 -28.61
C SER A 14 -21.58 -19.05 -27.22
N PHE A 15 -21.93 -19.84 -26.20
CA PHE A 15 -21.18 -19.82 -24.97
C PHE A 15 -19.75 -20.22 -25.33
N LEU A 16 -18.88 -19.23 -25.54
CA LEU A 16 -17.44 -19.44 -25.47
C LEU A 16 -17.12 -19.69 -24.00
N PHE A 17 -17.30 -20.95 -23.58
CA PHE A 17 -16.61 -21.47 -22.42
C PHE A 17 -15.11 -21.24 -22.68
N SER A 18 -14.46 -20.51 -21.78
CA SER A 18 -13.01 -20.50 -21.66
C SER A 18 -12.56 -21.96 -21.53
N GLN A 19 -12.01 -22.51 -22.61
CA GLN A 19 -11.35 -23.81 -22.59
C GLN A 19 -10.16 -23.69 -21.64
N PRO A 20 -10.02 -24.56 -20.63
CA PRO A 20 -8.77 -24.66 -19.89
C PRO A 20 -7.72 -25.22 -20.85
N TYR A 21 -6.93 -24.32 -21.45
CA TYR A 21 -5.86 -24.66 -22.37
C TYR A 21 -4.67 -25.19 -21.57
N PHE A 22 -4.68 -26.49 -21.28
CA PHE A 22 -3.47 -27.21 -20.89
C PHE A 22 -2.95 -27.89 -22.15
N HIS A 23 -2.07 -27.20 -22.89
CA HIS A 23 -1.25 -27.85 -23.89
C HIS A 23 -0.06 -28.51 -23.20
N ASP A 24 0.23 -29.75 -23.62
CA ASP A 24 1.44 -30.48 -23.24
C ASP A 24 2.67 -29.70 -23.70
N PHE A 25 3.43 -29.15 -22.75
CA PHE A 25 4.73 -28.54 -23.02
C PHE A 25 5.84 -29.24 -22.21
N PRO A 26 7.03 -29.44 -22.81
CA PRO A 26 8.19 -29.96 -22.12
C PRO A 26 8.81 -28.84 -21.28
N ASP A 27 8.16 -28.53 -20.15
CA ASP A 27 8.76 -27.68 -19.14
C ASP A 27 8.97 -28.49 -17.87
N ASP A 28 10.16 -28.33 -17.28
CA ASP A 28 10.43 -28.96 -16.00
C ASP A 28 9.61 -28.31 -14.86
N GLY A 29 8.49 -27.59 -15.09
CA GLY A 29 7.43 -26.97 -14.23
C GLY A 29 7.67 -26.61 -12.74
N THR A 30 8.69 -27.14 -12.09
CA THR A 30 9.50 -26.61 -10.98
C THR A 30 9.63 -25.10 -11.01
N ARG A 31 9.83 -24.47 -12.19
CA ARG A 31 9.93 -23.00 -12.28
C ARG A 31 8.59 -22.31 -12.00
N GLU A 32 7.48 -22.81 -12.54
CA GLU A 32 6.13 -22.31 -12.24
C GLU A 32 5.74 -22.54 -10.78
N LEU A 33 6.15 -23.69 -10.23
CA LEU A 33 6.03 -23.97 -8.79
C LEU A 33 6.84 -22.97 -7.96
N ALA A 34 8.07 -22.64 -8.36
CA ALA A 34 8.91 -21.66 -7.67
C ALA A 34 8.29 -20.26 -7.69
N TYR A 35 7.73 -19.81 -8.82
CA TYR A 35 7.00 -18.55 -8.89
C TYR A 35 5.78 -18.55 -7.96
N SER A 36 5.04 -19.65 -7.92
CA SER A 36 3.92 -19.81 -7.01
C SER A 36 4.36 -19.77 -5.54
N VAL A 37 5.47 -20.41 -5.19
CA VAL A 37 6.06 -20.35 -3.84
C VAL A 37 6.34 -18.91 -3.45
N ASN A 38 6.99 -18.14 -4.33
CA ASN A 38 7.30 -16.73 -4.05
C ASN A 38 6.03 -15.90 -3.84
N ALA A 39 5.01 -16.06 -4.69
CA ALA A 39 3.74 -15.36 -4.53
C ALA A 39 3.06 -15.70 -3.18
N TYR A 40 3.01 -16.98 -2.80
CA TYR A 40 2.47 -17.38 -1.49
C TYR A 40 3.33 -16.90 -0.31
N HIS A 41 4.65 -16.82 -0.49
CA HIS A 41 5.56 -16.25 0.49
C HIS A 41 5.26 -14.75 0.72
N GLU A 42 5.00 -13.98 -0.34
CA GLU A 42 4.58 -12.57 -0.23
C GLU A 42 3.27 -12.42 0.55
N HIS A 43 2.29 -13.33 0.38
CA HIS A 43 1.08 -13.34 1.22
C HIS A 43 1.36 -13.62 2.70
N ALA A 44 2.31 -14.50 2.99
CA ALA A 44 2.72 -14.78 4.36
C ALA A 44 3.43 -13.57 4.99
N LEU A 45 4.34 -12.92 4.25
CA LEU A 45 5.01 -11.69 4.70
C LEU A 45 4.02 -10.54 4.95
N LYS A 46 3.07 -10.34 4.02
CA LYS A 46 1.96 -9.38 4.21
C LYS A 46 1.21 -9.63 5.52
N SER A 47 0.95 -10.89 5.84
CA SER A 47 0.25 -11.28 7.07
C SER A 47 1.07 -10.92 8.31
N MET A 48 2.37 -11.23 8.30
CA MET A 48 3.29 -10.83 9.37
C MET A 48 3.35 -9.31 9.54
N ASP A 49 3.42 -8.58 8.42
CA ASP A 49 3.47 -7.11 8.40
C ASP A 49 2.27 -6.50 9.14
N TYR A 50 1.06 -7.05 8.96
CA TYR A 50 -0.14 -6.59 9.66
C TYR A 50 -0.06 -6.80 11.17
N ILE A 51 0.52 -7.92 11.62
CA ILE A 51 0.66 -8.22 13.05
C ILE A 51 1.64 -7.25 13.70
N ILE A 52 2.80 -7.07 13.06
CA ILE A 52 3.90 -6.24 13.58
C ILE A 52 3.44 -4.78 13.68
N HIS A 53 2.74 -4.28 12.66
CA HIS A 53 2.35 -2.87 12.57
C HIS A 53 0.93 -2.58 13.04
N SER A 54 0.29 -3.52 13.75
CA SER A 54 -1.08 -3.39 14.27
C SER A 54 -1.30 -2.15 15.15
N ASN A 55 -0.27 -1.69 15.86
CA ASN A 55 -0.32 -0.52 16.73
C ASN A 55 0.53 0.65 16.22
N SER A 56 1.05 0.58 14.98
CA SER A 56 1.90 1.63 14.41
C SER A 56 1.04 2.77 13.85
N PRO A 57 1.07 3.98 14.43
CA PRO A 57 0.27 5.09 13.94
C PRO A 57 0.65 5.46 12.51
N GLY A 58 -0.35 5.76 11.67
CA GLY A 58 -0.15 6.12 10.27
C GLY A 58 0.21 4.95 9.34
N TYR A 59 0.23 3.70 9.83
CA TYR A 59 0.46 2.53 8.98
C TYR A 59 -0.70 2.31 7.99
N ILE A 60 -0.35 2.13 6.72
CA ILE A 60 -1.27 1.78 5.63
C ILE A 60 -0.93 0.38 5.13
N ARG A 61 -1.89 -0.54 5.26
CA ARG A 61 -1.71 -1.94 4.92
C ARG A 61 -1.51 -2.17 3.43
N LEU A 62 -0.55 -3.04 3.12
CA LEU A 62 -0.30 -3.58 1.80
C LEU A 62 -1.25 -4.74 1.48
N GLY A 63 -1.91 -4.72 0.34
CA GLY A 63 -2.60 -5.87 -0.24
C GLY A 63 -1.70 -6.62 -1.20
N VAL A 64 -1.81 -7.95 -1.22
CA VAL A 64 -1.18 -8.82 -2.22
C VAL A 64 -2.30 -9.58 -2.91
N ALA A 65 -2.31 -9.58 -4.24
CA ALA A 65 -3.23 -10.34 -5.09
C ALA A 65 -2.44 -11.21 -6.07
N ASN A 66 -2.91 -12.43 -6.34
CA ASN A 66 -2.25 -13.31 -7.29
C ASN A 66 -2.75 -13.04 -8.70
N HIS A 67 -1.85 -12.67 -9.60
CA HIS A 67 -2.15 -12.56 -11.02
C HIS A 67 -1.45 -13.69 -11.76
N ARG A 68 -2.18 -14.34 -12.68
CA ARG A 68 -1.59 -15.29 -13.61
C ARG A 68 -1.26 -14.56 -14.90
N LEU A 69 0.01 -14.54 -15.25
CA LEU A 69 0.52 -14.01 -16.51
C LEU A 69 0.92 -15.16 -17.42
N TYR A 70 0.87 -14.93 -18.72
CA TYR A 70 1.41 -15.84 -19.73
C TYR A 70 2.62 -15.17 -20.37
N ASN A 71 3.77 -15.82 -20.30
CA ASN A 71 5.00 -15.35 -20.92
C ASN A 71 5.09 -15.96 -22.32
N GLU A 72 4.71 -15.19 -23.35
CA GLU A 72 4.69 -15.67 -24.75
C GLU A 72 6.06 -16.21 -25.23
N PRO A 73 7.21 -15.54 -24.95
CA PRO A 73 8.54 -16.07 -25.32
C PRO A 73 8.90 -17.41 -24.68
N ASP A 74 8.57 -17.60 -23.40
CA ASP A 74 8.90 -18.82 -22.66
C ASP A 74 7.82 -19.90 -22.81
N GLY A 75 6.62 -19.54 -23.28
CA GLY A 75 5.43 -20.39 -23.34
C GLY A 75 4.88 -20.79 -21.96
N LYS A 76 5.11 -19.97 -20.92
CA LYS A 76 4.92 -20.38 -19.50
C LYS A 76 3.90 -19.54 -18.76
N HIS A 77 3.27 -20.16 -17.76
CA HIS A 77 2.42 -19.45 -16.81
C HIS A 77 3.22 -18.98 -15.60
N LEU A 78 3.09 -17.70 -15.28
CA LEU A 78 3.71 -17.07 -14.13
C LEU A 78 2.62 -16.70 -13.14
N VAL A 79 2.78 -17.09 -11.88
CA VAL A 79 1.97 -16.55 -10.79
C VAL A 79 2.81 -15.47 -10.11
N VAL A 80 2.33 -14.22 -10.17
CA VAL A 80 3.00 -13.07 -9.56
C VAL A 80 2.09 -12.43 -8.52
N GLY A 81 2.68 -12.01 -7.40
CA GLY A 81 1.99 -11.18 -6.42
C GLY A 81 1.98 -9.73 -6.89
N VAL A 82 0.78 -9.19 -7.04
CA VAL A 82 0.55 -7.77 -7.34
C VAL A 82 0.25 -7.05 -6.04
N HIS A 83 1.04 -6.01 -5.79
CA HIS A 83 1.01 -5.18 -4.59
C HIS A 83 0.03 -4.02 -4.77
N ASN A 84 -0.85 -3.80 -3.79
CA ASN A 84 -1.83 -2.71 -3.81
C ASN A 84 -2.12 -2.24 -2.39
N HIS A 85 -1.75 -1.00 -2.06
CA HIS A 85 -2.03 -0.44 -0.74
C HIS A 85 -3.52 -0.15 -0.58
N LYS A 86 -4.04 -0.43 0.61
CA LYS A 86 -5.41 -0.06 0.96
C LYS A 86 -5.42 1.35 1.51
N TRP A 87 -5.60 2.32 0.62
CA TRP A 87 -5.71 3.76 0.90
C TRP A 87 -6.99 4.11 1.67
N ILE A 88 -7.08 3.61 2.90
CA ILE A 88 -8.15 3.86 3.84
C ILE A 88 -7.49 4.36 5.11
N GLU A 89 -7.94 5.49 5.63
CA GLU A 89 -7.37 6.01 6.87
C GLU A 89 -7.82 5.18 8.07
N GLY A 90 -6.92 5.02 9.05
CA GLY A 90 -7.27 4.44 10.32
C GLY A 90 -8.08 5.42 11.18
N THR A 91 -8.71 4.90 12.23
CA THR A 91 -9.49 5.73 13.15
C THR A 91 -8.59 6.74 13.87
N PRO A 92 -8.98 8.02 13.97
CA PRO A 92 -8.26 9.01 14.77
C PRO A 92 -8.41 8.70 16.26
N VAL A 93 -7.29 8.72 17.00
CA VAL A 93 -7.27 8.51 18.46
C VAL A 93 -6.65 9.70 19.15
N GLU A 94 -7.31 10.15 20.21
CA GLU A 94 -6.87 11.25 21.04
C GLU A 94 -5.66 10.84 21.90
N THR A 95 -4.68 11.72 21.96
CA THR A 95 -3.42 11.55 22.71
C THR A 95 -3.15 12.69 23.68
N GLY A 96 -3.82 13.84 23.51
CA GLY A 96 -3.63 15.04 24.34
C GLY A 96 -2.32 15.81 24.11
N ASN A 97 -1.40 15.32 23.26
CA ASN A 97 -0.14 16.01 22.97
C ASN A 97 -0.33 17.08 21.88
N SER A 98 0.10 18.31 22.14
CA SER A 98 -0.01 19.43 21.20
C SER A 98 0.75 19.24 19.89
N LEU A 99 1.77 18.37 19.86
CA LEU A 99 2.58 18.06 18.66
C LEU A 99 2.17 16.77 17.96
N HIS A 100 1.03 16.19 18.35
CA HIS A 100 0.43 15.10 17.61
C HIS A 100 -0.67 15.64 16.70
N PHE A 101 -0.63 15.23 15.44
CA PHE A 101 -1.56 15.67 14.41
C PHE A 101 -2.15 14.46 13.69
N CYS A 102 -3.41 14.61 13.30
CA CYS A 102 -4.11 13.64 12.47
C CYS A 102 -4.72 14.38 11.29
N ILE A 103 -4.54 13.87 10.09
CA ILE A 103 -5.32 14.32 8.95
C ILE A 103 -6.63 13.54 8.98
N ASN A 104 -7.74 14.23 9.17
CA ASN A 104 -9.08 13.68 9.17
C ASN A 104 -9.76 14.01 7.84
N GLY A 105 -10.22 12.96 7.14
CA GLY A 105 -10.69 13.08 5.78
C GLY A 105 -9.54 13.22 4.77
N GLY A 106 -9.79 12.77 3.55
CA GLY A 106 -8.77 12.75 2.51
C GLY A 106 -7.87 11.53 2.63
N HIS A 107 -8.40 10.36 2.27
CA HIS A 107 -7.63 9.10 2.19
C HIS A 107 -6.41 9.16 1.25
N ARG A 108 -6.32 10.23 0.45
CA ARG A 108 -5.26 10.53 -0.52
C ARG A 108 -4.32 11.63 -0.04
N SER A 109 -4.48 12.12 1.19
CA SER A 109 -3.74 13.26 1.73
C SER A 109 -2.67 12.82 2.71
N PHE A 110 -1.48 13.38 2.62
CA PHE A 110 -0.31 12.99 3.42
C PHE A 110 0.42 14.23 3.92
N PHE A 111 1.07 14.11 5.07
CA PHE A 111 2.08 15.06 5.49
C PHE A 111 3.33 14.89 4.63
N THR A 112 3.91 16.00 4.21
CA THR A 112 5.12 16.00 3.40
C THR A 112 6.34 16.24 4.30
N VAL A 113 7.37 15.40 4.14
CA VAL A 113 8.60 15.43 4.93
C VAL A 113 9.81 15.43 4.02
N LEU A 114 10.94 15.90 4.54
CA LEU A 114 12.23 15.81 3.87
C LEU A 114 13.00 14.61 4.44
N LEU A 115 13.18 13.60 3.61
CA LEU A 115 14.02 12.44 3.91
C LEU A 115 15.50 12.77 3.66
N ASP A 116 16.36 11.81 3.97
CA ASP A 116 17.79 11.91 3.70
C ASP A 116 18.08 12.16 2.21
N ASN A 117 19.21 12.81 1.93
CA ASN A 117 19.62 13.23 0.58
C ASN A 117 18.66 14.20 -0.13
N GLY A 118 17.76 14.84 0.61
CA GLY A 118 16.83 15.84 0.06
C GLY A 118 15.62 15.23 -0.67
N LEU A 119 15.39 13.93 -0.52
CA LEU A 119 14.24 13.25 -1.10
C LEU A 119 12.95 13.66 -0.37
N VAL A 120 11.88 13.92 -1.13
CA VAL A 120 10.57 14.23 -0.54
C VAL A 120 9.84 12.93 -0.18
N GLY A 121 9.44 12.80 1.07
CA GLY A 121 8.65 11.69 1.59
C GLY A 121 7.24 12.11 1.98
N TYR A 122 6.34 11.14 2.04
CA TYR A 122 4.94 11.30 2.40
C TYR A 122 4.61 10.38 3.56
N THR A 123 3.93 10.90 4.59
CA THR A 123 3.55 10.11 5.76
C THR A 123 2.17 10.44 6.28
N ARG A 124 1.55 9.45 6.92
CA ARG A 124 0.32 9.60 7.70
C ARG A 124 0.55 9.63 9.21
N ASP A 125 1.80 9.36 9.64
CA ASP A 125 2.18 9.49 11.04
C ASP A 125 2.39 10.97 11.37
N GLY A 126 1.44 11.56 12.10
CA GLY A 126 1.53 12.95 12.52
C GLY A 126 2.09 13.13 13.93
N ARG A 127 2.82 12.15 14.47
CA ARG A 127 3.56 12.33 15.72
C ARG A 127 4.84 13.10 15.42
N PHE A 128 4.86 14.38 15.79
CA PHE A 128 6.01 15.25 15.60
C PHE A 128 6.66 15.64 16.92
N ARG A 129 7.89 16.13 16.84
CA ARG A 129 8.67 16.66 17.96
C ARG A 129 9.53 17.81 17.48
N VAL A 130 10.02 18.61 18.43
CA VAL A 130 10.97 19.68 18.14
C VAL A 130 12.39 19.17 18.35
N SER A 131 13.25 19.36 17.36
CA SER A 131 14.68 19.04 17.46
C SER A 131 15.45 20.09 18.30
N TYR A 132 16.72 19.83 18.59
CA TYR A 132 17.60 20.78 19.28
C TYR A 132 17.72 22.09 18.49
N ASP A 133 17.80 22.01 17.16
CA ASP A 133 17.91 23.17 16.26
C ASP A 133 16.58 23.90 16.01
N ASN A 134 15.58 23.68 16.89
CA ASN A 134 14.22 24.21 16.78
C ASN A 134 13.50 23.89 15.45
N VAL A 135 13.86 22.77 14.82
CA VAL A 135 13.16 22.26 13.63
C VAL A 135 12.05 21.31 14.06
N LEU A 136 10.88 21.40 13.43
CA LEU A 136 9.82 20.40 13.59
C LEU A 136 10.20 19.14 12.80
N VAL A 137 10.33 18.02 13.50
CA VAL A 137 10.73 16.73 12.92
C VAL A 137 9.74 15.63 13.27
N THR A 138 9.66 14.60 12.43
CA THR A 138 8.90 13.40 12.74
C THR A 138 9.46 12.68 13.96
N LEU A 139 8.59 12.09 14.77
CA LEU A 139 9.01 11.20 15.86
C LEU A 139 9.67 9.94 15.28
N SER A 140 9.09 9.42 14.20
CA SER A 140 9.59 8.28 13.45
C SER A 140 10.68 8.77 12.48
N GLY A 141 11.96 8.58 12.83
CA GLY A 141 13.09 8.84 11.92
C GLY A 141 13.70 10.25 11.97
N ASN A 142 13.16 11.19 12.74
CA ASN A 142 13.68 12.56 12.89
C ASN A 142 13.74 13.36 11.58
N TYR A 143 12.84 13.10 10.64
CA TYR A 143 12.80 13.77 9.36
C TYR A 143 12.14 15.15 9.48
N PRO A 144 12.73 16.24 8.93
CA PRO A 144 12.11 17.56 8.93
C PRO A 144 10.74 17.55 8.25
N VAL A 145 9.76 18.17 8.91
CA VAL A 145 8.42 18.36 8.33
C VAL A 145 8.44 19.59 7.41
N LEU A 146 7.84 19.44 6.23
CA LEU A 146 7.75 20.52 5.26
C LEU A 146 6.47 21.33 5.44
N GLY A 147 6.63 22.64 5.40
CA GLY A 147 5.58 23.65 5.25
C GLY A 147 5.61 24.26 3.86
N LEU A 148 4.69 25.19 3.60
CA LEU A 148 4.62 25.88 2.32
C LEU A 148 5.88 26.71 2.02
N ASN A 149 6.61 27.14 3.06
CA ASN A 149 7.86 27.91 2.93
C ASN A 149 9.12 27.05 3.11
N GLY A 150 9.01 25.71 3.02
CA GLY A 150 10.11 24.78 3.20
C GLY A 150 10.12 24.14 4.60
N ILE A 151 11.29 23.86 5.15
CA ILE A 151 11.40 23.21 6.47
C ILE A 151 10.83 24.13 7.57
N ILE A 152 9.93 23.59 8.39
CA ILE A 152 9.31 24.35 9.47
C ILE A 152 10.31 24.52 10.62
N LYS A 153 10.82 25.75 10.74
CA LYS A 153 11.70 26.20 11.82
C LYS A 153 10.92 27.04 12.81
N LEU A 154 11.05 26.71 14.08
CA LEU A 154 10.36 27.39 15.16
C LEU A 154 11.21 28.55 15.67
N PRO A 155 10.65 29.76 15.78
CA PRO A 155 11.40 30.91 16.30
C PRO A 155 11.67 30.78 17.80
N LYS A 156 10.76 30.15 18.53
CA LYS A 156 10.83 29.90 19.98
C LYS A 156 10.09 28.61 20.34
N ARG A 157 10.34 28.11 21.55
CA ARG A 157 9.53 27.05 22.16
C ARG A 157 8.43 27.68 23.00
N GLY A 158 7.22 27.14 22.91
CA GLY A 158 6.04 27.72 23.53
C GLY A 158 4.83 26.82 23.36
N HIS A 159 3.64 27.41 23.40
CA HIS A 159 2.40 26.70 23.15
C HIS A 159 2.15 26.55 21.65
N TYR A 160 2.11 25.30 21.19
CA TYR A 160 1.88 24.96 19.78
C TYR A 160 0.40 24.83 19.51
N THR A 161 -0.11 25.54 18.50
CA THR A 161 -1.49 25.41 18.04
C THR A 161 -1.53 25.27 16.52
N ILE A 162 -2.53 24.54 16.03
CA ILE A 162 -2.74 24.39 14.60
C ILE A 162 -4.21 24.64 14.25
N ASN A 163 -4.45 25.30 13.12
CA ASN A 163 -5.78 25.42 12.58
C ASN A 163 -6.15 24.20 11.71
N ARG A 164 -7.44 24.00 11.43
CA ARG A 164 -7.90 22.87 10.60
C ARG A 164 -7.35 22.84 9.17
N LYS A 165 -6.83 23.97 8.69
CA LYS A 165 -6.21 24.13 7.36
C LYS A 165 -4.71 23.77 7.38
N GLY A 166 -4.13 23.45 8.54
CA GLY A 166 -2.70 23.14 8.67
C GLY A 166 -1.80 24.35 8.99
N GLY A 167 -2.38 25.54 9.21
CA GLY A 167 -1.64 26.72 9.66
C GLY A 167 -1.18 26.54 11.11
N PHE A 168 0.14 26.60 11.31
CA PHE A 168 0.85 26.31 12.54
C PHE A 168 1.29 27.60 13.25
N PHE A 169 1.04 27.67 14.55
CA PHE A 169 1.25 28.85 15.38
C PHE A 169 2.02 28.48 16.66
N VAL A 170 2.80 29.45 17.17
CA VAL A 170 3.52 29.35 18.45
C VAL A 170 3.17 30.58 19.28
N ASP A 171 2.56 30.38 20.45
CA ASP A 171 2.09 31.47 21.34
C ASP A 171 1.22 32.53 20.62
N SER A 172 0.42 32.10 19.64
CA SER A 172 -0.42 32.93 18.73
C SER A 172 0.31 33.57 17.55
N ASP A 173 1.63 33.48 17.47
CA ASP A 173 2.39 33.94 16.30
C ASP A 173 2.32 32.91 15.18
N PHE A 174 1.93 33.33 13.98
CA PHE A 174 1.93 32.45 12.81
C PHE A 174 3.37 32.11 12.40
N VAL A 175 3.66 30.83 12.22
CA VAL A 175 4.99 30.35 11.80
C VAL A 175 4.96 29.90 10.35
N ASP A 176 4.15 28.90 10.02
CA ASP A 176 4.02 28.39 8.65
C ASP A 176 2.73 27.57 8.49
N THR A 177 2.44 27.05 7.30
CA THR A 177 1.37 26.09 7.04
C THR A 177 1.96 24.75 6.61
N PHE A 178 1.49 23.65 7.20
CA PHE A 178 1.92 22.30 6.79
C PHE A 178 1.68 22.07 5.30
N GLN A 179 2.71 21.56 4.63
CA GLN A 179 2.58 21.08 3.27
C GLN A 179 1.90 19.72 3.32
N ILE A 180 0.61 19.71 2.97
CA ILE A 180 -0.20 18.50 2.87
C ILE A 180 -0.45 18.22 1.40
N THR A 181 0.15 17.15 0.90
CA THR A 181 -0.01 16.72 -0.49
C THR A 181 -1.19 15.77 -0.58
N SER A 182 -2.17 16.13 -1.42
CA SER A 182 -3.33 15.29 -1.73
C SER A 182 -3.22 14.80 -3.18
N PHE A 183 -3.35 13.49 -3.41
CA PHE A 183 -3.26 12.92 -4.75
C PHE A 183 -4.63 12.82 -5.43
N GLN A 184 -4.64 12.97 -6.77
CA GLN A 184 -5.87 12.96 -7.56
C GLN A 184 -6.43 11.55 -7.77
N TYR A 185 -5.60 10.56 -8.16
CA TYR A 185 -6.07 9.21 -8.51
C TYR A 185 -5.44 8.12 -7.64
N PHE A 186 -6.23 7.13 -7.21
CA PHE A 186 -5.73 6.02 -6.39
C PHE A 186 -4.90 5.02 -7.21
N GLU A 187 -5.17 4.94 -8.50
CA GLU A 187 -4.45 4.14 -9.49
C GLU A 187 -3.00 4.61 -9.58
N ASP A 188 -2.80 5.92 -9.74
CA ASP A 188 -1.47 6.54 -9.78
C ASP A 188 -0.71 6.34 -8.47
N MET A 189 -1.39 6.46 -7.33
CA MET A 189 -0.78 6.16 -6.03
C MET A 189 -0.32 4.70 -5.96
N ASN A 190 -1.12 3.73 -6.41
CA ASN A 190 -0.70 2.33 -6.37
C ASN A 190 0.48 2.01 -7.32
N LEU A 191 0.63 2.76 -8.40
CA LEU A 191 1.70 2.55 -9.38
C LEU A 191 3.00 3.29 -9.03
N TYR A 192 2.89 4.49 -8.45
CA TYR A 192 4.03 5.40 -8.32
C TYR A 192 4.38 5.80 -6.88
N LEU A 193 3.50 5.51 -5.90
CA LEU A 193 3.76 5.76 -4.49
C LEU A 193 4.28 4.48 -3.82
N GLU A 194 5.59 4.41 -3.66
CA GLU A 194 6.28 3.25 -3.10
C GLU A 194 6.53 3.42 -1.59
N ALA A 195 6.33 2.37 -0.81
CA ALA A 195 6.61 2.39 0.62
C ALA A 195 8.11 2.19 0.88
N LEU A 196 8.78 3.21 1.40
CA LEU A 196 10.16 3.09 1.90
C LEU A 196 10.19 2.42 3.28
N SER A 197 9.14 2.66 4.06
CA SER A 197 8.92 2.05 5.38
C SER A 197 7.42 1.90 5.62
N PRO A 198 6.98 1.23 6.71
CA PRO A 198 5.56 1.02 7.00
C PRO A 198 4.73 2.32 7.11
N THR A 199 5.37 3.48 7.36
CA THR A 199 4.71 4.78 7.53
C THR A 199 5.19 5.85 6.55
N PHE A 200 6.24 5.58 5.76
CA PHE A 200 6.82 6.56 4.83
C PHE A 200 6.75 6.05 3.40
N PHE A 201 6.29 6.93 2.52
CA PHE A 201 6.15 6.69 1.10
C PHE A 201 6.97 7.68 0.29
N ILE A 202 7.43 7.27 -0.89
CA ILE A 202 8.17 8.09 -1.84
C ILE A 202 7.52 7.98 -3.21
N LEU A 203 7.64 9.03 -4.02
CA LEU A 203 7.19 8.99 -5.41
C LEU A 203 8.32 8.54 -6.32
N THR A 204 8.07 7.52 -7.13
CA THR A 204 8.97 7.10 -8.21
C THR A 204 8.81 7.99 -9.45
N LYS A 205 7.61 8.55 -9.63
CA LYS A 205 7.25 9.48 -10.70
C LYS A 205 6.31 10.56 -10.16
N ALA A 206 6.44 11.79 -10.67
CA ALA A 206 5.49 12.85 -10.38
C ALA A 206 4.09 12.49 -10.90
N ILE A 207 3.09 12.68 -10.05
CA ILE A 207 1.67 12.39 -10.32
C ILE A 207 0.81 13.61 -10.01
N GLU A 208 -0.41 13.64 -10.54
CA GLU A 208 -1.32 14.77 -10.34
C GLU A 208 -1.77 14.89 -8.88
N THR A 209 -1.75 16.14 -8.38
CA THR A 209 -2.15 16.47 -7.02
C THR A 209 -3.35 17.42 -7.02
N ILE A 210 -4.12 17.35 -5.94
CA ILE A 210 -5.27 18.21 -5.70
C ILE A 210 -4.85 19.28 -4.70
N GLU A 211 -5.03 20.54 -5.08
CA GLU A 211 -4.81 21.65 -4.17
C GLU A 211 -6.07 21.99 -3.37
N GLY A 212 -5.84 22.46 -2.15
CA GLY A 212 -6.87 23.11 -1.33
C GLY A 212 -7.32 22.33 -0.11
N PHE A 213 -7.61 23.10 0.94
CA PHE A 213 -8.03 22.64 2.26
C PHE A 213 -9.42 21.96 2.30
N LYS A 214 -10.10 21.82 1.16
CA LYS A 214 -11.41 21.15 1.07
C LYS A 214 -11.30 19.63 1.16
N HIS A 215 -10.11 19.08 0.87
CA HIS A 215 -9.89 17.65 0.75
C HIS A 215 -9.38 16.99 2.04
N TYR A 216 -9.00 17.79 3.04
CA TYR A 216 -8.46 17.30 4.31
C TYR A 216 -8.78 18.27 5.45
N SER A 217 -8.78 17.77 6.68
CA SER A 217 -8.83 18.59 7.89
C SER A 217 -7.78 18.14 8.89
N VAL A 218 -6.96 19.04 9.40
CA VAL A 218 -5.95 18.70 10.41
C VAL A 218 -6.56 18.80 11.81
N LEU A 219 -6.42 17.74 12.60
CA LEU A 219 -6.81 17.66 14.00
C LEU A 219 -5.57 17.64 14.88
N GLN A 220 -5.54 18.51 15.89
CA GLN A 220 -4.49 18.58 16.90
C GLN A 220 -4.81 17.67 18.08
N GLY A 221 -3.79 17.03 18.65
CA GLY A 221 -3.95 16.13 19.79
C GLY A 221 -4.37 14.72 19.39
N PHE A 222 -4.50 14.42 18.11
CA PHE A 222 -4.91 13.12 17.58
C PHE A 222 -3.78 12.47 16.79
N VAL A 223 -3.82 11.13 16.71
CA VAL A 223 -2.99 10.34 15.79
C VAL A 223 -3.86 9.38 14.99
N THR A 224 -3.50 9.13 13.73
CA THR A 224 -4.18 8.12 12.91
C THR A 224 -3.73 6.73 13.37
N GLN A 225 -4.65 5.83 13.74
CA GLN A 225 -4.30 4.43 14.00
C GLN A 225 -3.87 3.69 12.74
N ALA A 226 -3.24 2.52 12.92
CA ALA A 226 -2.97 1.59 11.83
C ALA A 226 -4.29 1.10 11.22
N ASN A 227 -4.39 1.04 9.90
CA ASN A 227 -5.58 0.50 9.23
C ASN A 227 -5.55 -1.04 9.08
N THR A 228 -4.87 -1.73 10.00
CA THR A 228 -4.77 -3.19 9.98
C THR A 228 -6.15 -3.81 10.17
N PHE A 229 -6.39 -4.92 9.45
CA PHE A 229 -7.68 -5.60 9.51
C PHE A 229 -7.48 -7.05 9.94
N ARG A 230 -7.70 -7.29 11.23
CA ARG A 230 -7.36 -8.54 11.91
C ARG A 230 -8.05 -9.79 11.32
N SER A 231 -9.24 -9.66 10.74
CA SER A 231 -9.94 -10.82 10.17
C SER A 231 -9.41 -11.27 8.81
N TYR A 232 -8.74 -10.38 8.05
CA TYR A 232 -8.02 -10.78 6.81
C TYR A 232 -6.72 -11.53 7.13
N ASP A 233 -6.28 -11.55 8.39
CA ASP A 233 -5.10 -12.29 8.85
C ASP A 233 -5.42 -13.24 10.02
N SER A 234 -6.51 -13.99 9.86
CA SER A 234 -6.87 -15.02 10.82
C SER A 234 -5.83 -16.15 10.87
N LYS A 235 -5.80 -16.90 11.98
CA LYS A 235 -4.96 -18.10 12.11
C LYS A 235 -5.16 -19.07 10.94
N TRP A 236 -6.38 -19.16 10.42
CA TRP A 236 -6.72 -19.99 9.26
C TRP A 236 -6.08 -19.50 7.97
N TYR A 237 -6.06 -18.19 7.74
CA TYR A 237 -5.45 -17.59 6.55
C TYR A 237 -3.94 -17.83 6.52
N ARG A 238 -3.27 -17.67 7.67
CA ARG A 238 -1.85 -17.99 7.81
C ARG A 238 -1.57 -19.47 7.62
N ALA A 239 -2.33 -20.33 8.29
CA ALA A 239 -2.19 -21.78 8.13
C ALA A 239 -2.40 -22.23 6.68
N TYR A 240 -3.31 -21.58 5.94
CA TYR A 240 -3.52 -21.83 4.52
C TYR A 240 -2.28 -21.48 3.68
N HIS A 241 -1.68 -20.31 3.88
CA HIS A 241 -0.47 -19.92 3.14
C HIS A 241 0.73 -20.77 3.52
N ASP A 242 0.93 -21.06 4.81
CA ASP A 242 1.99 -21.94 5.29
C ASP A 242 1.85 -23.35 4.70
N ALA A 243 0.63 -23.90 4.69
CA ALA A 243 0.35 -25.20 4.09
C ALA A 243 0.59 -25.18 2.57
N SER A 244 0.21 -24.09 1.89
CA SER A 244 0.43 -23.92 0.44
C SER A 244 1.92 -23.88 0.11
N ILE A 245 2.71 -23.08 0.84
CA ILE A 245 4.17 -22.99 0.68
C ILE A 245 4.81 -24.36 0.91
N ASN A 246 4.47 -25.04 2.02
CA ASN A 246 5.00 -26.37 2.33
C ASN A 246 4.64 -27.42 1.27
N SER A 247 3.42 -27.37 0.76
CA SER A 247 2.97 -28.27 -0.32
C SER A 247 3.77 -28.04 -1.59
N LEU A 248 3.96 -26.78 -2.00
CA LEU A 248 4.71 -26.43 -3.20
C LEU A 248 6.19 -26.82 -3.10
N PHE A 249 6.82 -26.62 -1.94
CA PHE A 249 8.20 -27.08 -1.71
C PHE A 249 8.33 -28.60 -1.84
N LYS A 250 7.38 -29.37 -1.27
CA LYS A 250 7.38 -30.83 -1.42
C LYS A 250 7.27 -31.27 -2.88
N LEU A 251 6.47 -30.56 -3.69
CA LEU A 251 6.37 -30.85 -5.13
C LEU A 251 7.69 -30.58 -5.87
N ILE A 252 8.36 -29.47 -5.55
CA ILE A 252 9.69 -29.14 -6.08
C ILE A 252 10.72 -30.22 -5.68
N GLU A 253 10.70 -30.66 -4.42
CA GLU A 253 11.62 -31.70 -3.94
C GLU A 253 11.37 -33.06 -4.60
N TYR A 254 10.10 -33.45 -4.74
CA TYR A 254 9.73 -34.69 -5.45
C TYR A 254 10.29 -34.67 -6.87
N ARG A 255 10.11 -33.55 -7.56
CA ARG A 255 10.63 -33.36 -8.92
C ARG A 255 12.14 -33.48 -9.00
N ARG A 256 12.85 -32.83 -8.08
CA ARG A 256 14.32 -32.95 -7.95
C ARG A 256 14.75 -34.40 -7.75
N LYS A 257 14.05 -35.16 -6.90
CA LYS A 257 14.37 -36.59 -6.67
C LYS A 257 14.16 -37.43 -7.93
N VAL A 258 13.06 -37.21 -8.66
CA VAL A 258 12.78 -37.90 -9.92
C VAL A 258 13.88 -37.59 -10.95
N PHE A 259 14.23 -36.31 -11.11
CA PHE A 259 15.30 -35.88 -12.02
C PHE A 259 16.65 -36.55 -11.70
N ASN A 260 17.03 -36.59 -10.41
CA ASN A 260 18.27 -37.23 -9.95
C ASN A 260 18.26 -38.77 -10.04
N THR A 261 17.10 -39.39 -10.23
CA THR A 261 17.00 -40.85 -10.38
C THR A 261 17.07 -41.28 -11.85
N ILE A 262 16.70 -40.38 -12.76
CA ILE A 262 16.67 -40.61 -14.20
C ILE A 262 18.02 -40.28 -14.86
N ASN A 263 18.79 -39.34 -14.28
CA ASN A 263 20.13 -38.95 -14.73
C ASN A 263 21.21 -39.51 -13.79
#